data_AF-A0A7X7WHY2-F1
#
_entry.id   AF-A0A7X7WHY2-F1
#
_cell.length_a   1.000
_cell.length_b   1.000
_cell.length_c   1.000
_cell.angle_alpha   90.00
_cell.angle_beta   90.00
_cell.angle_gamma   90.00
#
_symmetry.space_group_name_H-M   'P 1'
#
loop_
_entity.id
_entity.type
_entity.pdbx_description
1 polymer ?
#
loop_
_entity_poly.entity_id
_entity_poly.type
_entity_poly.pdbx_seq_one_letter_code
_entity_poly.pdbx_strand_id
1 'polypeptide(L)' 'AIQNFKPDLIMISAGFDAHKDDPMAYLNLTTPFFGEMTREISAMANRFCGGRIVSVLEGGYNLKVMSECVVLHLETLKE' A
#
# COMPACT_ATOMS: atom_id res chain seq x y z
N ALA A 1 8.02 0.47 14.64
CA ALA A 1 7.94 1.94 14.58
C ALA A 1 6.55 2.46 14.92
N ILE A 2 5.50 2.13 14.14
CA ILE A 2 4.14 2.66 14.31
C ILE A 2 3.58 2.48 15.74
N GLN A 3 3.65 1.26 16.31
CA GLN A 3 3.15 1.00 17.67
C GLN A 3 3.83 1.84 18.76
N ASN A 4 5.12 2.17 18.60
CA ASN A 4 5.85 3.00 19.57
C ASN A 4 5.52 4.49 19.38
N PHE A 5 5.30 4.91 18.14
CA PHE A 5 5.00 6.30 17.80
C PHE A 5 3.53 6.69 18.09
N LYS A 6 2.59 5.76 17.88
CA LYS A 6 1.13 5.95 18.06
C LYS A 6 0.61 7.16 17.25
N PRO A 7 0.62 7.09 15.91
CA PRO A 7 0.26 8.23 15.09
C PRO A 7 -1.22 8.60 15.22
N ASP A 8 -1.54 9.86 14.93
CA ASP A 8 -2.92 10.32 14.75
C ASP A 8 -3.44 10.15 13.31
N LEU A 9 -2.55 9.89 12.35
CA LEU A 9 -2.84 9.69 10.94
C LEU A 9 -1.72 8.86 10.31
N ILE A 10 -2.04 7.91 9.43
CA ILE A 10 -1.06 7.25 8.58
C ILE A 10 -1.16 7.81 7.16
N MET A 11 -0.04 8.23 6.60
CA MET A 11 0.07 8.64 5.20
C MET A 11 0.89 7.60 4.43
N ILE A 12 0.38 7.15 3.29
CA ILE A 12 1.02 6.14 2.43
C ILE A 12 1.44 6.81 1.12
N SER A 13 2.74 6.82 0.85
CA SER A 13 3.28 6.96 -0.51
C SER A 13 3.13 5.61 -1.22
N ALA A 14 2.01 5.42 -1.93
CA ALA A 14 1.65 4.16 -2.55
C ALA A 14 2.30 4.01 -3.93
N GLY A 15 3.54 3.54 -3.94
CA GLY A 15 4.27 3.12 -5.14
C GLY A 15 4.14 1.62 -5.40
N PHE A 16 4.00 1.25 -6.67
CA PHE A 16 3.86 -0.14 -7.13
C PHE A 16 5.00 -0.59 -8.05
N ASP A 17 6.07 0.19 -8.12
CA ASP A 17 7.27 -0.08 -8.93
C ASP A 17 8.13 -1.22 -8.39
N ALA A 18 7.90 -1.68 -7.16
CA ALA A 18 8.50 -2.88 -6.60
C ALA A 18 7.89 -4.21 -7.14
N HIS A 19 6.86 -4.13 -7.99
CA HIS A 19 6.26 -5.31 -8.62
C HIS A 19 7.26 -6.02 -9.55
N LYS A 20 7.25 -7.35 -9.58
CA LYS A 20 8.18 -8.19 -10.38
C LYS A 20 8.19 -7.91 -11.88
N ASP A 21 7.08 -7.39 -12.38
CA ASP A 21 6.89 -7.07 -13.80
C ASP A 21 7.07 -5.57 -14.08
N ASP A 22 7.46 -4.77 -13.08
CA ASP A 22 7.77 -3.35 -13.26
C ASP A 22 9.20 -3.15 -13.78
N PRO A 23 9.42 -2.27 -14.77
CA PRO A 23 10.73 -2.11 -15.39
C PRO A 23 11.75 -1.31 -14.55
N MET A 24 11.35 -0.66 -13.45
CA MET A 24 12.22 0.31 -12.76
C MET A 24 12.98 -0.23 -11.54
N ALA A 25 12.34 -1.03 -10.66
CA ALA A 25 12.92 -1.33 -9.34
C ALA A 25 13.65 -2.68 -9.24
N TYR A 26 13.48 -3.59 -10.20
CA TYR A 26 14.06 -4.96 -10.19
C TYR A 26 13.81 -5.74 -8.88
N LEU A 27 12.69 -5.48 -8.21
CA LEU A 27 12.21 -6.23 -7.05
C LEU A 27 11.22 -7.31 -7.49
N ASN A 28 10.90 -8.27 -6.61
CA ASN A 28 10.08 -9.45 -6.95
C ASN A 28 8.74 -9.50 -6.20
N LEU A 29 8.14 -8.35 -5.88
CA LEU A 29 6.83 -8.32 -5.22
C LEU A 29 5.71 -8.67 -6.19
N THR A 30 4.58 -9.12 -5.66
CA THR A 30 3.42 -9.55 -6.43
C THR A 30 2.19 -8.72 -6.04
N THR A 31 1.19 -8.65 -6.92
CA THR A 31 -0.08 -7.98 -6.63
C THR A 31 -0.68 -8.38 -5.26
N PRO A 32 -0.80 -9.69 -4.90
CA PRO A 32 -1.31 -10.08 -3.59
C PRO A 32 -0.52 -9.51 -2.41
N PHE A 33 0.81 -9.39 -2.54
CA PHE A 33 1.65 -8.83 -1.48
C PHE A 33 1.35 -7.36 -1.20
N PHE A 34 1.02 -6.56 -2.23
CA PHE A 34 0.56 -5.18 -2.01
C PHE A 34 -0.78 -5.13 -1.27
N GLY A 35 -1.69 -6.08 -1.53
CA GLY A 35 -2.92 -6.25 -0.75
C GLY A 35 -2.63 -6.56 0.71
N GLU A 36 -1.74 -7.52 0.98
CA GLU A 36 -1.33 -7.88 2.35
C GLU A 36 -0.72 -6.68 3.10
N MET A 37 0.18 -5.92 2.46
CA MET A 37 0.75 -4.70 3.06
C MET A 37 -0.33 -3.67 3.39
N THR A 38 -1.31 -3.49 2.50
CA THR A 38 -2.43 -2.57 2.71
C THR A 38 -3.27 -2.98 3.91
N ARG A 39 -3.54 -4.29 4.06
CA ARG A 39 -4.29 -4.84 5.18
C ARG A 39 -3.55 -4.64 6.50
N GLU A 40 -2.25 -4.90 6.54
CA GLU A 40 -1.42 -4.68 7.73
C GLU A 40 -1.40 -3.20 8.16
N ILE A 41 -1.23 -2.29 7.19
CA ILE A 41 -1.27 -0.84 7.46
C ILE A 41 -2.66 -0.42 7.97
N SER A 42 -3.74 -0.94 7.38
CA SER A 42 -5.11 -0.67 7.79
C SER A 42 -5.40 -1.17 9.20
N ALA A 43 -4.91 -2.36 9.56
CA ALA A 43 -5.00 -2.89 10.92
C ALA A 43 -4.26 -1.99 11.93
N MET A 44 -3.08 -1.48 11.57
CA MET A 44 -2.36 -0.52 12.42
C MET A 44 -3.10 0.81 12.53
N ALA A 45 -3.70 1.31 11.45
CA ALA A 45 -4.48 2.53 11.48
C ALA A 45 -5.72 2.40 12.37
N ASN A 46 -6.44 1.30 12.25
CA ASN A 46 -7.58 0.97 13.11
C ASN A 46 -7.18 0.93 14.58
N ARG A 47 -6.00 0.37 14.89
CA ARG A 47 -5.51 0.25 16.27
C ARG A 47 -5.03 1.57 16.88
N PHE A 48 -4.39 2.45 16.11
CA PHE A 48 -3.67 3.60 16.67
C PHE A 48 -4.23 4.98 16.27
N CYS A 49 -4.83 5.11 15.08
CA CYS A 49 -5.38 6.38 14.59
C CYS A 49 -6.86 6.30 14.18
N GLY A 50 -7.63 5.36 14.73
CA GLY A 50 -9.06 5.24 14.47
C GLY A 50 -9.40 5.07 12.99
N GLY A 51 -8.56 4.34 12.24
CA GLY A 51 -8.74 4.05 10.82
C GLY A 51 -8.36 5.20 9.88
N ARG A 52 -7.78 6.29 10.39
CA ARG A 52 -7.39 7.44 9.55
C ARG A 52 -6.17 7.12 8.70
N ILE A 53 -6.40 6.96 7.40
CA ILE A 53 -5.39 6.77 6.36
C ILE A 53 -5.59 7.81 5.26
N VAL A 54 -4.48 8.36 4.75
CA VAL A 54 -4.42 9.03 3.45
C VAL A 54 -3.41 8.29 2.59
N SER A 55 -3.84 7.84 1.41
CA SER A 55 -2.96 7.18 0.44
C SER A 55 -2.80 8.05 -0.80
N VAL A 56 -1.57 8.22 -1.26
CA VAL A 56 -1.21 9.04 -2.43
C VAL A 56 -0.42 8.16 -3.39
N LEU A 57 -0.87 8.07 -4.64
CA LEU A 57 -0.17 7.31 -5.69
C LEU A 57 1.20 7.92 -5.97
N GLU A 58 2.21 7.06 -6.09
CA GLU A 58 3.60 7.43 -6.40
C GLU A 58 4.06 6.74 -7.71
N GLY A 59 5.11 5.90 -7.63
CA GLY A 59 5.67 5.15 -8.75
C GLY A 59 4.85 3.92 -9.14
N GLY A 60 5.19 3.35 -10.29
CA GLY A 60 4.47 2.27 -10.94
C GLY A 60 4.48 2.53 -12.45
N TYR A 61 5.31 1.80 -13.17
CA TYR A 61 5.70 2.12 -14.54
C TYR A 61 5.31 1.03 -15.53
N ASN A 62 4.90 -0.15 -15.05
CA ASN A 62 4.08 -1.07 -15.82
C ASN A 62 2.59 -0.81 -15.55
N LEU A 63 1.91 -0.15 -16.50
CA LEU A 63 0.53 0.29 -16.36
C LEU A 63 -0.47 -0.83 -16.05
N LYS A 64 -0.24 -2.03 -16.59
CA LYS A 64 -1.13 -3.17 -16.38
C LYS A 64 -1.08 -3.59 -14.92
N VAL A 65 0.10 -3.93 -14.42
CA VAL A 65 0.26 -4.41 -13.04
C VAL A 65 0.02 -3.29 -12.02
N MET A 66 0.36 -2.04 -12.36
CA MET A 66 0.00 -0.88 -11.53
C MET A 66 -1.52 -0.79 -11.36
N SER A 67 -2.30 -0.94 -12.44
CA SER A 67 -3.77 -0.89 -12.33
C SER A 67 -4.34 -2.02 -11.46
N GLU A 68 -3.79 -3.23 -11.59
CA GLU A 68 -4.19 -4.39 -10.77
C GLU A 68 -3.86 -4.18 -9.29
N CYS A 69 -2.66 -3.67 -8.99
CA CYS A 69 -2.24 -3.33 -7.62
C CYS A 69 -3.07 -2.19 -7.02
N VAL A 70 -3.35 -1.13 -7.78
CA VAL A 70 -4.18 0.00 -7.33
C VAL A 70 -5.60 -0.47 -7.00
N VAL A 71 -6.22 -1.28 -7.85
CA VAL A 71 -7.56 -1.83 -7.58
C VAL A 71 -7.56 -2.63 -6.29
N LEU A 72 -6.62 -3.58 -6.13
CA LEU A 72 -6.53 -4.40 -4.93
C LEU A 72 -6.25 -3.55 -3.67
N HIS A 73 -5.38 -2.54 -3.77
CA HIS A 73 -5.10 -1.60 -2.67
C HIS A 73 -6.38 -0.86 -2.24
N LEU A 74 -7.14 -0.33 -3.20
CA LEU A 74 -8.38 0.40 -2.92
C LEU A 74 -9.50 -0.49 -2.40
N GLU A 75 -9.60 -1.73 -2.87
CA GLU A 75 -10.54 -2.72 -2.33
C GLU A 75 -10.19 -3.06 -0.89
N THR A 76 -8.91 -3.29 -0.60
CA THR A 76 -8.43 -3.61 0.75
C THR A 76 -8.63 -2.44 1.73
N LEU A 77 -8.48 -1.18 1.28
CA LEU A 77 -8.73 0.00 2.12
C LEU A 77 -10.22 0.18 2.50
N LYS A 78 -11.14 -0.47 1.78
CA LYS A 78 -12.59 -0.40 2.05
C LYS A 78 -13.07 -1.47 3.05
N GLU A 79 -12.23 -2.46 3.35
CA GLU A 79 -12.52 -3.53 4.33
C GLU A 79 -12.49 -3.01 5.78
#